data_AF-A0A967ICE8-F1
#
_entry.id   AF-A0A967ICE8-F1
#
_cell.length_a   1.000
_cell.length_b   1.000
_cell.length_c   1.000
_cell.angle_alpha   90.00
_cell.angle_beta   90.00
_cell.angle_gamma   90.00
#
_symmetry.space_group_name_H-M   'P 1'
#
loop_
_entity.id
_entity.type
_entity.pdbx_description
1 polymer ?
#
loop_
_entity_poly.entity_id
_entity_poly.type
_entity_poly.pdbx_seq_one_letter_code
_entity_poly.pdbx_strand_id
1 'polypeptide(L)'
;EVDHETGLLSAIAIMAHKIPAGISIFSILLHYGYTRSRAQLFTGAVALATPAGALLATALISDLPKSGLGILMALAAGSFVYIAASDLIPESHRAKGLKGSLSLCGGILVAVLAGLLAHH
;
A
#
# COMPACT_ATOMS: atom_id res chain seq x y z
N GLU A 1 14.11 10.38 16.93
CA GLU A 1 14.17 8.95 16.56
C GLU A 1 12.77 8.46 16.19
N VAL A 2 12.63 7.33 15.50
CA VAL A 2 11.35 6.61 15.44
C VAL A 2 11.24 5.85 16.75
N ASP A 3 10.21 6.14 17.54
CA ASP A 3 10.00 5.46 18.81
C ASP A 3 9.48 4.03 18.58
N HIS A 4 9.79 3.10 19.49
CA HIS A 4 9.39 1.70 19.35
C HIS A 4 7.87 1.53 19.21
N GLU A 5 7.09 2.41 19.85
CA GLU A 5 5.63 2.42 19.72
C GLU A 5 5.19 2.75 18.29
N THR A 6 5.74 3.82 17.69
CA THR A 6 5.40 4.19 16.30
C THR A 6 5.80 3.11 15.29
N GLY A 7 6.91 2.41 15.51
CA GLY A 7 7.34 1.28 14.69
C GLY A 7 6.35 0.10 14.77
N LEU A 8 5.93 -0.27 15.98
CA LEU A 8 4.96 -1.33 16.20
C LEU A 8 3.58 -0.99 15.61
N LEU A 9 3.09 0.22 15.86
CA LEU A 9 1.82 0.70 15.30
C LEU A 9 1.85 0.67 13.76
N SER A 10 2.96 1.10 13.15
CA SER A 10 3.13 1.06 11.69
C SER A 10 3.12 -0.38 11.17
N ALA A 11 3.79 -1.31 11.85
CA ALA A 11 3.80 -2.72 11.45
C ALA A 11 2.39 -3.35 11.51
N ILE A 12 1.63 -3.07 12.56
CA ILE A 12 0.23 -3.53 12.70
C ILE A 12 -0.64 -2.93 11.60
N ALA A 13 -0.55 -1.63 11.36
CA ALA A 13 -1.29 -0.95 10.31
C ALA A 13 -0.97 -1.50 8.91
N ILE A 14 0.31 -1.83 8.66
CA ILE A 14 0.72 -2.50 7.42
C ILE A 14 0.08 -3.87 7.30
N MET A 15 0.16 -4.68 8.35
CA MET A 15 -0.41 -6.04 8.35
C MET A 15 -1.92 -6.03 8.11
N ALA A 16 -2.64 -5.09 8.75
CA ALA A 16 -4.09 -4.97 8.66
C ALA A 16 -4.58 -4.80 7.21
N HIS A 17 -3.93 -3.95 6.40
CA HIS A 17 -4.34 -3.72 5.02
C HIS A 17 -3.75 -4.74 4.02
N LYS A 18 -2.75 -5.53 4.41
CA LYS A 18 -2.20 -6.61 3.57
C LYS A 18 -3.12 -7.83 3.48
N ILE A 19 -3.93 -8.08 4.50
CA ILE A 19 -4.92 -9.17 4.47
C ILE A 19 -5.97 -8.95 3.37
N PRO A 20 -6.69 -7.81 3.31
CA PRO A 20 -7.60 -7.51 2.20
C PRO A 20 -6.92 -7.51 0.83
N ALA A 21 -5.70 -6.98 0.74
CA ALA A 21 -4.94 -6.95 -0.51
C ALA A 21 -4.62 -8.36 -1.01
N GLY A 22 -4.19 -9.25 -0.12
CA GLY A 22 -3.91 -10.66 -0.45
C GLY A 22 -5.15 -11.39 -0.94
N ILE A 23 -6.30 -11.22 -0.26
CA ILE A 23 -7.58 -11.80 -0.69
C ILE A 23 -7.96 -11.27 -2.08
N SER A 24 -7.81 -9.96 -2.31
CA SER A 24 -8.16 -9.33 -3.60
C SER A 24 -7.31 -9.88 -4.74
N ILE A 25 -5.99 -9.94 -4.57
CA ILE A 25 -5.05 -10.49 -5.57
C ILE A 25 -5.37 -11.96 -5.85
N PHE A 26 -5.59 -12.75 -4.80
CA PHE A 26 -5.94 -14.16 -4.93
C PHE A 26 -7.23 -14.35 -5.73
N SER A 27 -8.28 -13.59 -5.41
CA SER A 27 -9.55 -13.62 -6.14
C SER A 27 -9.41 -13.20 -7.60
N ILE A 28 -8.62 -12.17 -7.88
CA ILE A 28 -8.34 -11.70 -9.24
C ILE A 28 -7.62 -12.80 -10.05
N LEU A 29 -6.61 -13.45 -9.48
CA LEU A 29 -5.88 -14.53 -10.15
C LEU A 29 -6.79 -15.71 -10.50
N LEU A 30 -7.68 -16.10 -9.58
CA LEU A 30 -8.68 -17.13 -9.86
C LEU A 30 -9.64 -16.69 -10.97
N HIS A 31 -10.08 -15.43 -10.98
CA HIS A 31 -10.94 -14.87 -12.02
C HIS A 31 -10.28 -14.91 -13.41
N TYR A 32 -8.98 -14.65 -13.48
CA TYR A 32 -8.18 -14.78 -14.71
C TYR A 32 -7.80 -16.22 -15.09
N GLY A 33 -8.36 -17.24 -14.42
CA GLY A 33 -8.20 -18.65 -14.80
C GLY A 33 -6.96 -19.36 -14.22
N TYR A 34 -6.26 -18.76 -13.26
CA TYR A 34 -5.18 -19.45 -12.56
C TYR A 34 -5.74 -20.56 -11.66
N THR A 35 -5.00 -21.67 -11.55
CA THR A 35 -5.34 -22.73 -10.59
C THR A 35 -5.16 -22.23 -9.16
N ARG A 36 -5.91 -22.78 -8.20
CA ARG A 36 -5.82 -22.39 -6.77
C ARG A 36 -4.39 -22.42 -6.24
N SER A 37 -3.62 -23.44 -6.58
CA SER A 37 -2.22 -23.57 -6.15
C SER A 37 -1.33 -22.46 -6.72
N ARG A 38 -1.48 -22.11 -8.00
CA ARG A 38 -0.72 -20.99 -8.61
C ARG A 38 -1.14 -19.65 -8.03
N ALA A 39 -2.44 -19.44 -7.83
CA ALA A 39 -2.94 -18.21 -7.22
C ALA A 39 -2.43 -18.03 -5.78
N GLN A 40 -2.38 -19.12 -4.99
CA GLN A 40 -1.77 -19.11 -3.64
C GLN A 40 -0.28 -18.79 -3.70
N LEU A 41 0.46 -19.42 -4.62
CA LEU A 41 1.90 -19.18 -4.77
C LEU A 41 2.21 -17.72 -5.11
N PHE A 42 1.54 -17.15 -6.11
CA PHE A 42 1.77 -15.76 -6.49
C PHE A 42 1.32 -14.76 -5.43
N THR A 43 0.17 -15.00 -4.80
CA THR A 43 -0.30 -14.15 -3.70
C THR A 43 0.68 -14.22 -2.52
N GLY A 44 1.19 -15.41 -2.19
CA GLY A 44 2.21 -15.61 -1.17
C GLY A 44 3.51 -14.89 -1.51
N ALA A 45 3.98 -14.99 -2.76
CA ALA A 45 5.17 -14.27 -3.22
C ALA A 45 5.03 -12.75 -3.07
N VAL A 46 3.88 -12.19 -3.45
CA VAL A 46 3.59 -10.75 -3.27
C VAL A 46 3.51 -10.38 -1.79
N ALA A 47 2.89 -11.23 -0.95
CA ALA A 47 2.82 -10.99 0.48
C ALA A 47 4.21 -10.95 1.13
N LEU A 48 5.11 -11.86 0.73
CA LEU A 48 6.49 -11.93 1.22
C LEU A 48 7.36 -10.74 0.79
N ALA A 49 7.02 -10.04 -0.28
CA ALA A 49 7.76 -8.86 -0.71
C ALA A 49 7.79 -7.75 0.36
N THR A 50 6.76 -7.65 1.20
CA THR A 50 6.68 -6.63 2.27
C THR A 50 7.71 -6.89 3.39
N PRO A 51 7.72 -8.05 4.08
CA PRO A 51 8.74 -8.33 5.08
C PRO A 51 10.15 -8.43 4.47
N ALA A 52 10.29 -8.94 3.24
CA ALA A 52 11.59 -8.93 2.55
C ALA A 52 12.12 -7.51 2.34
N GLY A 53 11.25 -6.59 1.86
CA GLY A 53 11.58 -5.17 1.71
C GLY A 53 11.93 -4.50 3.04
N ALA A 54 11.22 -4.83 4.13
CA ALA A 54 11.52 -4.33 5.46
C ALA A 54 12.90 -4.79 5.96
N LEU A 55 13.23 -6.07 5.79
CA LEU A 55 14.56 -6.60 6.13
C LEU A 55 15.67 -5.96 5.29
N LEU A 56 15.47 -5.84 3.98
CA LEU A 56 16.42 -5.13 3.11
C LEU A 56 16.60 -3.67 3.55
N ALA A 57 15.51 -3.00 3.92
CA ALA A 57 15.56 -1.63 4.42
C ALA A 57 16.38 -1.52 5.70
N THR A 58 16.31 -2.48 6.63
CA THR A 58 17.15 -2.45 7.85
C THR A 58 18.65 -2.50 7.54
N ALA A 59 19.06 -3.23 6.50
CA ALA A 59 20.45 -3.36 6.10
C ALA A 59 20.95 -2.20 5.23
N LEU A 60 20.07 -1.56 4.46
CA LEU A 60 20.44 -0.52 3.48
C LEU A 60 20.24 0.90 4.00
N ILE A 61 19.36 1.11 4.97
CA ILE A 61 18.97 2.45 5.44
C ILE A 61 19.72 2.85 6.73
N SER A 62 20.33 1.92 7.45
CA SER A 62 21.05 2.18 8.72
C SER A 62 22.08 3.31 8.64
N ASP A 63 22.78 3.42 7.51
CA ASP A 63 23.85 4.40 7.29
C ASP A 63 23.44 5.56 6.36
N LEU A 64 22.16 5.64 6.00
CA LEU A 64 21.68 6.61 5.02
C LEU A 64 21.46 7.98 5.69
N PRO A 65 21.97 9.08 5.10
CA PRO A 65 21.67 10.42 5.60
C PRO A 65 20.17 10.72 5.47
N LYS A 66 19.66 11.66 6.28
CA LYS A 66 18.24 12.05 6.27
C LYS A 66 17.72 12.43 4.88
N SER A 67 18.56 13.01 4.03
CA SER A 67 18.23 13.32 2.62
C SER A 67 17.97 12.06 1.79
N GLY A 68 18.74 10.98 2.00
CA GLY A 68 18.54 9.69 1.35
C GLY A 68 17.21 9.06 1.75
N LEU A 69 16.86 9.11 3.03
CA LEU A 69 15.54 8.67 3.51
C LEU A 69 14.41 9.48 2.85
N GLY A 70 14.57 10.81 2.76
CA GLY A 70 13.62 11.68 2.07
C GLY A 70 13.40 11.30 0.60
N ILE A 71 14.46 10.94 -0.12
CA ILE A 71 14.37 10.47 -1.52
C ILE A 71 13.60 9.16 -1.60
N LEU A 72 13.87 8.19 -0.72
CA LEU A 72 13.15 6.92 -0.68
C LEU A 72 11.66 7.12 -0.37
N MET A 73 11.33 8.01 0.55
CA MET A 73 9.95 8.38 0.85
C MET A 73 9.27 9.07 -0.33
N ALA A 74 9.97 9.97 -1.02
CA ALA A 74 9.45 10.62 -2.24
C ALA A 74 9.20 9.60 -3.35
N LEU A 75 10.09 8.62 -3.54
CA LEU A 75 9.93 7.52 -4.50
C LEU A 75 8.70 6.66 -4.16
N ALA A 76 8.54 6.29 -2.88
CA ALA A 76 7.40 5.52 -2.42
C ALA A 76 6.08 6.27 -2.61
N ALA A 77 6.02 7.54 -2.18
CA ALA A 77 4.85 8.40 -2.36
C ALA A 77 4.52 8.59 -3.85
N GLY A 78 5.52 8.86 -4.70
CA GLY A 78 5.35 9.00 -6.14
C GLY A 78 4.82 7.73 -6.80
N SER A 79 5.26 6.56 -6.34
CA SER A 79 4.76 5.27 -6.84
C SER A 79 3.28 5.07 -6.52
N PHE A 80 2.84 5.44 -5.31
CA PHE A 80 1.42 5.40 -4.96
C PHE A 80 0.58 6.39 -5.77
N VAL A 81 1.09 7.60 -5.99
CA VAL A 81 0.42 8.60 -6.85
C VAL A 81 0.30 8.07 -8.28
N TYR A 82 1.36 7.46 -8.82
CA TYR A 82 1.33 6.85 -10.15
C TYR A 82 0.28 5.76 -10.27
N ILE A 83 0.26 4.78 -9.34
CA ILE A 83 -0.74 3.69 -9.33
C ILE A 83 -2.16 4.26 -9.18
N ALA A 84 -2.35 5.26 -8.33
CA ALA A 84 -3.65 5.90 -8.17
C ALA A 84 -4.12 6.59 -9.46
N ALA A 85 -3.20 7.22 -10.20
CA ALA A 85 -3.51 7.90 -11.46
C ALA A 85 -3.69 6.94 -12.65
N SER A 86 -2.88 5.88 -12.75
CA SER A 86 -2.94 4.93 -13.87
C SER A 86 -4.05 3.90 -13.73
N ASP A 87 -4.37 3.49 -12.50
CA ASP A 87 -5.25 2.35 -12.26
C ASP A 87 -6.54 2.79 -11.54
N LEU A 88 -6.42 3.49 -10.41
CA LEU A 88 -7.57 3.77 -9.53
C LEU A 88 -8.53 4.84 -10.09
N ILE A 89 -8.01 5.93 -10.66
CA ILE A 89 -8.83 7.00 -11.27
C ILE A 89 -9.59 6.48 -12.51
N PRO A 90 -8.95 5.77 -13.46
CA PRO A 90 -9.65 5.20 -14.60
C PRO A 90 -10.69 4.14 -14.20
N GLU A 91 -10.36 3.27 -13.25
CA GLU A 91 -11.29 2.23 -12.78
C GLU A 91 -12.52 2.83 -12.09
N SER A 92 -12.33 3.87 -11.27
CA SER A 92 -13.42 4.61 -10.63
C SER A 92 -14.41 5.20 -11.65
N HIS A 93 -13.89 5.76 -12.75
CA HIS A 93 -14.71 6.26 -13.85
C HIS A 93 -15.45 5.15 -14.60
N ARG A 94 -14.79 4.02 -14.87
CA ARG A 94 -15.40 2.88 -15.60
C ARG A 94 -16.47 2.17 -14.78
N ALA A 95 -16.24 1.93 -13.49
CA ALA A 95 -17.09 1.05 -12.70
C ALA A 95 -18.41 1.71 -12.26
N LYS A 96 -18.43 3.02 -11.95
CA LYS A 96 -19.57 3.65 -11.24
C LYS A 96 -19.88 5.12 -11.58
N GLY A 97 -19.22 5.74 -12.57
CA GLY A 97 -19.44 7.15 -12.92
C GLY A 97 -19.35 8.07 -11.70
N LEU A 98 -20.38 8.90 -11.45
CA LEU A 98 -20.41 9.87 -10.34
C LEU A 98 -20.25 9.22 -8.95
N LYS A 99 -20.78 8.02 -8.72
CA LYS A 99 -20.68 7.32 -7.43
C LYS A 99 -19.25 6.83 -7.15
N GLY A 100 -18.51 6.43 -8.19
CA GLY A 100 -17.10 6.07 -8.09
C GLY A 100 -16.26 7.29 -7.72
N SER A 101 -16.49 8.41 -8.41
CA SER A 101 -15.84 9.68 -8.11
C SER A 101 -16.11 10.15 -6.67
N LEU A 102 -17.36 10.10 -6.21
CA LEU A 102 -17.69 10.44 -4.81
C LEU A 102 -16.98 9.53 -3.80
N SER A 103 -16.90 8.22 -4.06
CA SER A 103 -16.20 7.28 -3.19
C SER A 103 -14.70 7.58 -3.11
N LEU A 104 -14.08 7.98 -4.23
CA LEU A 104 -12.68 8.36 -4.27
C LEU A 104 -12.43 9.67 -3.51
N CYS A 105 -13.25 10.70 -3.76
CA CYS A 105 -13.19 11.97 -3.03
C CYS A 105 -13.42 11.77 -1.53
N GLY A 106 -14.38 10.92 -1.14
CA GLY A 106 -14.62 10.56 0.25
C GLY A 106 -13.42 9.87 0.89
N GLY A 107 -12.79 8.92 0.19
CA GLY A 107 -11.57 8.27 0.66
C GLY A 107 -10.40 9.24 0.87
N ILE A 108 -10.20 10.17 -0.08
CA ILE A 108 -9.18 11.23 0.04
C ILE A 108 -9.48 12.13 1.25
N LEU A 109 -10.74 12.55 1.43
CA LEU A 109 -11.14 13.39 2.56
C LEU A 109 -10.86 12.70 3.89
N VAL A 110 -11.23 11.42 4.03
CA VAL A 110 -10.94 10.63 5.24
C VAL A 110 -9.44 10.52 5.48
N ALA A 111 -8.63 10.29 4.44
CA ALA A 111 -7.17 10.22 4.58
C ALA A 111 -6.57 11.56 5.05
N VAL A 112 -7.03 12.68 4.50
CA VAL A 112 -6.59 14.02 4.91
C VAL A 112 -7.00 14.33 6.35
N LEU A 113 -8.26 14.05 6.73
CA LEU A 113 -8.75 14.27 8.09
C LEU A 113 -8.00 13.41 9.10
N ALA A 114 -7.75 12.13 8.79
CA ALA A 114 -6.95 11.25 9.63
C ALA A 114 -5.51 11.77 9.79
N GLY A 115 -4.91 12.29 8.71
CA GLY A 115 -3.58 12.91 8.75
C GLY A 115 -3.54 14.16 9.63
N LEU A 116 -4.55 15.03 9.54
CA LEU A 116 -4.66 16.23 10.39
C LEU A 116 -4.87 15.88 11.86
N LEU A 117 -5.70 14.88 12.15
CA LEU A 117 -5.94 14.40 13.51
C LEU A 117 -4.72 13.71 14.13
N ALA A 118 -3.91 13.02 13.33
CA ALA A 118 -2.69 12.36 13.79
C ALA A 118 -1.51 13.34 14.03
N HIS A 119 -1.61 14.57 13.50
CA HIS A 119 -0.60 15.61 13.66
C HIS A 119 -0.87 16.54 14.86
N HIS A 120 -2.02 16.36 15.53
CA HIS A 120 -2.43 17.02 16.77
C HIS A 120 -2.37 16.05 17.95
#